data_AF-A0A521RJ39-F1
#
_entry.id   AF-A0A521RJ39-F1
#
_cell.length_a   1.000
_cell.length_b   1.000
_cell.length_c   1.000
_cell.angle_alpha   90.00
_cell.angle_beta   90.00
_cell.angle_gamma   90.00
#
_symmetry.space_group_name_H-M   'P 1'
#
loop_
_entity.id
_entity.type
_entity.pdbx_description
1 polymer ?
#
loop_
_entity_poly.entity_id
_entity_poly.type
_entity_poly.pdbx_seq_one_letter_code
_entity_poly.pdbx_strand_id
1 'polypeptide(L)'
;MILPSKHLPQDRALLTVGAAILRHLSHPLTVSALWEQLPRATADHKASSPLRYDGFVLALDLLFLIGAIEFREGLLVRGAP
;
A
#
# COMPACT_ATOMS: atom_id res chain seq x y z
N MET A 1 -8.95 -0.91 -8.37
CA MET A 1 -8.94 -2.22 -9.05
C MET A 1 -7.62 -2.91 -8.74
N ILE A 2 -7.60 -4.25 -8.74
CA ILE A 2 -6.39 -5.03 -8.45
C ILE A 2 -5.29 -4.73 -9.49
N LEU A 3 -5.65 -4.77 -10.78
CA LEU A 3 -4.80 -4.40 -11.92
C LEU A 3 -5.17 -3.00 -12.46
N PRO A 4 -4.25 -2.32 -13.19
CA PRO A 4 -4.58 -1.13 -13.96
C PRO A 4 -5.68 -1.41 -14.98
N SER A 5 -6.49 -0.42 -15.31
CA SER A 5 -7.53 -0.55 -16.35
C SER A 5 -7.62 0.70 -17.20
N LYS A 6 -8.36 0.64 -18.32
CA LYS A 6 -8.52 1.76 -19.27
C LYS A 6 -8.90 3.09 -18.59
N HIS A 7 -9.61 3.05 -17.46
CA HIS A 7 -10.07 4.22 -16.72
C HIS A 7 -9.40 4.38 -15.34
N LEU A 8 -8.45 3.51 -14.98
CA LEU A 8 -7.74 3.56 -13.71
C LEU A 8 -6.23 3.72 -13.98
N PRO A 9 -5.63 4.87 -13.64
CA PRO A 9 -4.19 5.08 -13.71
C PRO A 9 -3.43 3.94 -13.00
N GLN A 10 -2.31 3.51 -13.58
CA GLN A 10 -1.46 2.43 -13.05
C GLN A 10 -1.05 2.66 -11.59
N ASP A 11 -0.88 3.93 -11.22
CA ASP A 11 -0.49 4.37 -9.87
C ASP A 11 -1.61 4.17 -8.82
N ARG A 12 -2.81 3.76 -9.25
CA ARG A 12 -3.96 3.44 -8.38
C ARG A 12 -4.30 1.95 -8.36
N ALA A 13 -3.59 1.11 -9.11
CA ALA A 13 -3.79 -0.32 -9.01
C ALA A 13 -3.34 -0.83 -7.64
N LEU A 14 -4.12 -1.71 -7.00
CA LEU A 14 -3.81 -2.20 -5.66
C LEU A 14 -2.47 -2.94 -5.63
N LEU A 15 -2.03 -3.54 -6.73
CA LEU A 15 -0.69 -4.14 -6.84
C LEU A 15 0.43 -3.10 -6.80
N THR A 16 0.27 -1.97 -7.46
CA THR A 16 1.26 -0.87 -7.44
C THR A 16 1.36 -0.29 -6.03
N VAL A 17 0.22 -0.05 -5.39
CA VAL A 17 0.15 0.45 -4.00
C VAL A 17 0.72 -0.60 -3.04
N GLY A 18 0.34 -1.88 -3.19
CA GLY A 18 0.83 -2.98 -2.37
C GLY A 18 2.35 -3.16 -2.46
N ALA A 19 2.93 -3.03 -3.65
CA ALA A 19 4.39 -3.05 -3.83
C ALA A 19 5.07 -1.88 -3.10
N ALA A 20 4.47 -0.68 -3.14
CA ALA A 20 4.97 0.46 -2.38
C ALA A 20 4.87 0.22 -0.86
N ILE A 21 3.75 -0.33 -0.37
CA ILE A 21 3.56 -0.70 1.04
C ILE A 21 4.65 -1.69 1.48
N LEU A 22 4.82 -2.80 0.74
CA LEU A 22 5.82 -3.82 1.08
C LEU A 22 7.23 -3.21 1.14
N ARG A 23 7.61 -2.36 0.19
CA ARG A 23 8.90 -1.66 0.20
C ARG A 23 9.16 -0.84 1.48
N HIS A 24 8.12 -0.21 2.05
CA HIS A 24 8.23 0.56 3.28
C HIS A 24 8.10 -0.31 4.54
N LEU A 25 7.46 -1.48 4.44
CA LEU A 25 7.38 -2.48 5.50
C LEU A 25 8.67 -3.33 5.58
N SER A 26 9.79 -2.70 5.91
CA SER A 26 11.09 -3.35 6.10
C SER A 26 11.26 -3.96 7.50
N HIS A 27 10.48 -3.50 8.46
CA HIS A 27 10.41 -3.95 9.85
C HIS A 27 8.95 -3.90 10.32
N PRO A 28 8.61 -4.55 11.45
CA PRO A 28 7.27 -4.48 12.01
C PRO A 28 6.84 -3.03 12.27
N LEU A 29 5.70 -2.63 11.73
CA LEU A 29 5.16 -1.27 11.83
C LEU A 29 3.68 -1.28 12.15
N THR A 30 3.20 -0.30 12.92
CA THR A 30 1.76 -0.09 13.04
C THR A 30 1.18 0.40 11.72
N VAL A 31 -0.11 0.16 11.50
CA VAL A 31 -0.84 0.64 10.31
C VAL A 31 -0.67 2.16 10.15
N SER A 32 -0.78 2.91 11.25
CA SER A 32 -0.65 4.37 11.25
C SER A 32 0.77 4.82 10.92
N ALA A 33 1.80 4.17 11.48
CA ALA A 33 3.19 4.51 11.18
C ALA A 33 3.51 4.25 9.70
N LEU A 34 3.02 3.15 9.14
CA LEU A 34 3.19 2.83 7.73
C LEU A 34 2.48 3.87 6.85
N TRP A 35 1.24 4.26 7.18
CA TRP A 35 0.50 5.30 6.46
C TRP A 35 1.23 6.66 6.41
N GLU A 36 1.86 7.06 7.52
CA GLU A 36 2.63 8.32 7.57
C GLU A 36 3.95 8.25 6.79
N GLN A 37 4.53 7.07 6.62
CA GLN A 37 5.77 6.87 5.85
C GLN A 37 5.54 6.80 4.33
N LEU A 38 4.31 6.52 3.87
CA LEU A 38 4.04 6.46 2.44
C LEU A 38 4.08 7.86 1.81
N PRO A 39 4.69 8.03 0.62
CA PRO A 39 4.73 9.31 -0.07
C PRO A 39 3.32 9.79 -0.38
N ARG A 40 2.91 10.91 0.23
CA ARG A 40 1.75 11.68 -0.23
C ARG A 40 2.20 12.45 -1.46
N ALA A 41 1.47 12.35 -2.57
CA ALA A 41 1.84 13.04 -3.81
C ALA A 41 2.14 14.51 -3.51
N THR A 42 3.41 14.88 -3.58
CA THR A 42 3.87 16.26 -3.39
C THR A 42 3.61 17.03 -4.68
N ALA A 43 3.37 18.33 -4.55
CA ALA A 43 2.98 19.21 -5.65
C ALA A 43 3.93 19.20 -6.86
N ASP A 44 5.18 18.75 -6.69
CA ASP A 44 6.17 18.62 -7.76
C ASP A 44 5.99 17.36 -8.65
N HIS A 45 5.26 16.35 -8.20
CA HIS A 45 4.99 15.14 -8.99
C HIS A 45 3.70 15.32 -9.79
N LYS A 46 3.80 16.08 -10.89
CA LYS A 46 2.74 16.45 -11.85
C LYS A 46 1.89 15.31 -12.46
N ALA A 47 2.09 14.04 -12.09
CA ALA A 47 1.50 12.91 -12.81
C ALA A 47 0.66 11.93 -11.97
N SER A 48 0.72 11.95 -10.64
CA SER A 48 0.10 10.88 -9.84
C SER A 48 -0.81 11.46 -8.76
N SER A 49 -2.11 11.17 -8.90
CA SER A 49 -3.11 11.49 -7.88
C SER A 49 -2.66 10.98 -6.51
N PRO A 50 -2.83 11.77 -5.43
CA PRO A 50 -2.44 11.35 -4.09
C PRO A 50 -3.11 10.03 -3.71
N LEU A 51 -2.33 9.11 -3.12
CA LEU A 51 -2.86 7.88 -2.53
C LEU A 51 -3.89 8.27 -1.47
N ARG A 52 -5.11 7.78 -1.65
CA ARG A 52 -6.20 7.98 -0.69
C ARG A 52 -6.18 6.84 0.33
N TYR A 53 -6.68 7.13 1.53
CA TYR A 53 -6.68 6.18 2.64
C TYR A 53 -7.49 4.90 2.34
N ASP A 54 -8.60 5.02 1.60
CA ASP A 54 -9.38 3.87 1.11
C ASP A 54 -8.55 2.94 0.22
N GLY A 55 -7.75 3.50 -0.69
CA GLY A 55 -6.84 2.73 -1.54
C GLY A 55 -5.72 2.04 -0.76
N PHE A 56 -5.26 2.65 0.33
CA PHE A 56 -4.28 2.05 1.23
C PHE A 56 -4.86 0.87 2.00
N VAL A 57 -6.05 1.02 2.60
CA VAL A 57 -6.72 -0.07 3.32
C VAL A 57 -7.01 -1.24 2.39
N LEU A 58 -7.55 -0.99 1.18
CA LEU A 58 -7.80 -2.05 0.21
C LEU A 58 -6.52 -2.78 -0.25
N ALA A 59 -5.39 -2.08 -0.28
CA ALA A 59 -4.11 -2.71 -0.61
C ALA A 59 -3.60 -3.58 0.55
N LEU A 60 -3.79 -3.15 1.80
CA LEU A 60 -3.50 -3.98 2.98
C LEU A 60 -4.39 -5.23 3.00
N ASP A 61 -5.68 -5.10 2.74
CA ASP A 61 -6.62 -6.22 2.66
C ASP A 61 -6.17 -7.24 1.61
N LEU A 62 -5.82 -6.77 0.41
CA LEU A 62 -5.29 -7.62 -0.66
C LEU A 62 -4.01 -8.34 -0.21
N LEU A 63 -3.04 -7.61 0.34
CA LEU A 63 -1.76 -8.18 0.77
C LEU A 63 -1.95 -9.22 1.89
N PHE A 64 -2.87 -8.97 2.82
CA PHE A 64 -3.20 -9.89 3.89
C PHE A 64 -3.87 -11.16 3.34
N LEU A 65 -4.85 -10.99 2.44
CA LEU A 65 -5.57 -12.11 1.81
C LEU A 65 -4.64 -13.06 1.03
N ILE A 66 -3.58 -12.53 0.41
CA ILE A 66 -2.59 -13.33 -0.32
C ILE A 66 -1.42 -13.81 0.56
N GLY A 67 -1.44 -13.52 1.87
CA GLY A 67 -0.38 -13.91 2.81
C GLY A 67 0.93 -13.13 2.66
N ALA A 68 0.95 -12.02 1.92
CA ALA A 68 2.16 -11.19 1.76
C ALA A 68 2.48 -10.36 3.00
N ILE A 69 1.48 -10.09 3.85
CA ILE A 69 1.64 -9.47 5.16
C ILE A 69 0.80 -10.20 6.20
N GLU A 70 1.18 -10.07 7.45
CA GLU A 70 0.42 -10.55 8.59
C GLU A 70 0.24 -9.43 9.60
N PHE A 71 -0.78 -9.55 10.45
CA PHE A 71 -1.04 -8.61 11.53
C PHE A 71 -0.88 -9.32 12.87
N ARG A 72 0.16 -8.95 13.62
CA ARG A 72 0.54 -9.57 14.89
C ARG A 72 0.68 -8.49 15.95
N GLU A 73 -0.12 -8.58 17.02
CA GLU A 73 -0.01 -7.69 18.19
C GLU A 73 -0.05 -6.18 17.85
N GLY A 74 -0.87 -5.79 16.87
CA GLY A 74 -0.99 -4.38 16.45
C GLY A 74 0.04 -3.93 15.41
N LEU A 75 0.94 -4.83 14.98
CA LEU A 75 1.98 -4.58 13.99
C LEU A 75 1.71 -5.35 12.71
N LEU A 76 1.89 -4.67 11.58
CA LEU A 76 2.04 -5.29 10.28
C LEU A 76 3.44 -5.87 10.17
N VAL A 77 3.54 -7.11 9.73
CA VAL A 77 4.80 -7.80 9.43
C VAL A 77 4.73 -8.39 8.02
N ARG A 78 5.87 -8.58 7.37
CA ARG A 78 5.87 -9.31 6.09
C ARG A 78 5.58 -10.79 6.34
N GLY A 79 4.74 -11.37 5.48
CA GLY A 79 4.53 -12.81 5.47
C GLY A 79 5.79 -13.55 5.03
N ALA A 80 5.98 -14.76 5.56
CA ALA A 80 7.04 -15.65 5.11
C ALA A 80 6.74 -16.16 3.68
N PRO A 81 7.76 -16.33 2.82
CA PRO A 81 7.58 -16.98 1.51
C PRO A 81 7.17 -18.44 1.64
#